data_AF-A0A936HFG8-F1
#
_entry.id   AF-A0A936HFG8-F1
#
_cell.length_a   1.000
_cell.length_b   1.000
_cell.length_c   1.000
_cell.angle_alpha   90.00
_cell.angle_beta   90.00
_cell.angle_gamma   90.00
#
_symmetry.space_group_name_H-M   'P 1'
#
loop_
_entity.id
_entity.type
_entity.pdbx_description
1 polymer ?
#
loop_
_entity_poly.entity_id
_entity_poly.type
_entity_poly.pdbx_seq_one_letter_code
_entity_poly.pdbx_strand_id
1 'polypeptide(L)'
;MSRKPYRREMSKTSWFMTHQRFKTYMLHEISSLFVAIYALILIIGLFRLGEGWEAWDGFVDFLASPLGIILHVVIFVFSVIHTMAWFKAVPQAMRIQRGDHFVEDKVLVGGHYAVLAVVSLFVLILAGVA
;
A
#
# COMPACT_ATOMS: atom_id res chain seq x y z
N MET A 1 0.36 -45.34 -29.21
CA MET A 1 -0.61 -44.58 -28.37
C MET A 1 -0.44 -43.10 -28.67
N SER A 2 -1.40 -42.44 -29.33
CA SER A 2 -1.39 -40.96 -29.46
C SER A 2 -2.34 -40.39 -28.42
N ARG A 3 -1.82 -39.92 -27.28
CA ARG A 3 -2.65 -39.27 -26.25
C ARG A 3 -2.95 -37.83 -26.69
N LYS A 4 -4.17 -37.38 -26.43
CA LYS A 4 -4.61 -35.96 -26.55
C LYS A 4 -4.89 -35.41 -25.14
N PRO A 5 -3.90 -34.82 -24.47
CA PRO A 5 -4.11 -34.27 -23.12
C PRO A 5 -5.08 -33.09 -23.15
N TYR A 6 -6.04 -33.10 -22.24
CA TYR A 6 -6.99 -32.00 -22.08
C TYR A 6 -6.33 -30.79 -21.41
N ARG A 7 -6.52 -29.58 -21.97
CA ARG A 7 -6.12 -28.31 -21.35
C ARG A 7 -7.36 -27.63 -20.78
N ARG A 8 -7.37 -27.35 -19.47
CA ARG A 8 -8.43 -26.58 -18.84
C ARG A 8 -8.35 -25.12 -19.26
N GLU A 9 -9.49 -24.53 -19.58
CA GLU A 9 -9.60 -23.11 -19.81
C GLU A 9 -9.58 -22.35 -18.48
N MET A 10 -8.90 -21.20 -18.45
CA MET A 10 -8.86 -20.31 -17.30
C MET A 10 -9.34 -18.93 -17.73
N SER A 11 -10.34 -18.40 -17.01
CA SER A 11 -10.87 -17.07 -17.28
C SER A 11 -9.78 -16.01 -17.07
N LYS A 12 -9.61 -15.09 -18.02
CA LYS A 12 -8.63 -14.00 -17.90
C LYS A 12 -9.02 -12.94 -16.88
N THR A 13 -10.32 -12.78 -16.61
CA THR A 13 -10.86 -11.67 -15.82
C THR A 13 -11.46 -12.08 -14.48
N SER A 14 -11.76 -13.37 -14.27
CA SER A 14 -12.45 -13.84 -13.07
C SER A 14 -11.75 -14.99 -12.35
N TRP A 15 -10.58 -15.47 -12.84
CA TRP A 15 -9.86 -16.58 -12.20
C TRP A 15 -9.57 -16.30 -10.71
N PHE A 16 -9.28 -15.06 -10.35
CA PHE A 16 -8.94 -14.68 -8.99
C PHE A 16 -10.14 -14.62 -8.04
N MET A 17 -11.37 -14.63 -8.57
CA MET A 17 -12.58 -14.66 -7.75
C MET A 17 -12.92 -16.07 -7.24
N THR A 18 -12.20 -17.09 -7.73
CA THR A 18 -12.50 -18.49 -7.43
C THR A 18 -12.13 -18.90 -6.02
N HIS A 19 -11.04 -18.37 -5.45
CA HIS A 19 -10.51 -18.78 -4.15
C HIS A 19 -10.14 -17.56 -3.30
N GLN A 20 -10.34 -17.68 -1.99
CA GLN A 20 -10.04 -16.60 -1.04
C GLN A 20 -8.60 -16.10 -1.13
N ARG A 21 -7.64 -17.02 -1.32
CA ARG A 21 -6.22 -16.68 -1.47
C ARG A 21 -5.97 -15.75 -2.67
N PHE A 22 -6.63 -16.02 -3.80
CA PHE A 22 -6.49 -15.18 -4.99
C PHE A 22 -7.18 -13.83 -4.83
N LYS A 23 -8.33 -13.77 -4.13
CA LYS A 23 -8.97 -12.51 -3.78
C LYS A 23 -8.07 -11.64 -2.89
N THR A 24 -7.47 -12.22 -1.85
CA THR A 24 -6.54 -11.50 -0.96
C THR A 24 -5.29 -11.05 -1.70
N TYR A 25 -4.75 -11.88 -2.60
CA TYR A 25 -3.65 -11.49 -3.49
C TYR A 25 -4.04 -10.30 -4.37
N MET A 26 -5.18 -10.36 -5.06
CA MET A 26 -5.62 -9.26 -5.92
C MET A 26 -5.95 -7.99 -5.13
N LEU A 27 -6.44 -8.11 -3.90
CA LEU A 27 -6.65 -6.96 -3.02
C LEU A 27 -5.32 -6.25 -2.70
N HIS A 28 -4.24 -7.01 -2.48
CA HIS A 28 -2.90 -6.45 -2.34
C HIS A 28 -2.46 -5.74 -3.63
N GLU A 29 -2.60 -6.37 -4.80
CA GLU A 29 -2.20 -5.73 -6.07
C GLU A 29 -3.00 -4.44 -6.33
N ILE A 30 -4.32 -4.45 -6.12
CA ILE A 30 -5.19 -3.28 -6.32
C ILE A 30 -4.84 -2.14 -5.36
N SER A 31 -4.40 -2.45 -4.13
CA SER A 31 -4.02 -1.42 -3.16
C SER A 31 -2.89 -0.49 -3.66
N SER A 32 -2.03 -0.97 -4.56
CA SER A 32 -0.97 -0.16 -5.17
C SER A 32 -1.50 1.02 -6.00
N LEU A 33 -2.70 0.89 -6.58
CA LEU A 33 -3.35 1.97 -7.33
C LEU A 33 -3.66 3.16 -6.42
N PHE A 34 -4.08 2.91 -5.18
CA PHE A 34 -4.38 3.97 -4.22
C PHE A 34 -3.12 4.69 -3.73
N VAL A 35 -2.02 3.96 -3.57
CA VAL A 35 -0.70 4.54 -3.30
C VAL A 35 -0.27 5.45 -4.46
N ALA A 36 -0.44 5.00 -5.71
CA ALA A 36 -0.13 5.80 -6.89
C ALA A 36 -1.03 7.05 -7.01
N ILE A 37 -2.34 6.92 -6.73
CA ILE A 37 -3.27 8.07 -6.68
C ILE A 37 -2.81 9.08 -5.64
N TYR A 38 -2.41 8.64 -4.45
CA TYR A 38 -1.93 9.56 -3.42
C TYR A 38 -0.63 10.28 -3.83
N ALA A 39 0.29 9.56 -4.47
CA ALA A 39 1.49 10.17 -5.02
C ALA A 39 1.16 11.25 -6.07
N LEU A 40 0.17 11.02 -6.93
CA LEU A 40 -0.31 12.04 -7.88
C LEU A 40 -0.93 13.24 -7.17
N ILE A 41 -1.72 13.04 -6.12
CA ILE A 41 -2.26 14.14 -5.29
C ILE A 41 -1.14 14.99 -4.72
N LEU A 42 -0.08 14.38 -4.19
CA LEU A 42 1.08 15.10 -3.67
C LEU A 42 1.84 15.87 -4.76
N ILE A 43 2.02 15.28 -5.94
CA ILE A 43 2.65 15.94 -7.09
C ILE A 43 1.82 17.15 -7.53
N ILE A 44 0.50 17.02 -7.60
CA ILE A 44 -0.41 18.14 -7.88
C ILE A 44 -0.26 19.22 -6.82
N GLY A 45 -0.25 18.84 -5.53
CA GLY A 45 -0.03 19.77 -4.43
C GLY A 45 1.29 20.53 -4.54
N LEU A 46 2.37 19.87 -4.97
CA LEU A 46 3.66 20.50 -5.22
C LEU A 46 3.60 21.54 -6.35
N PHE A 47 2.90 21.24 -7.45
CA PHE A 47 2.69 22.23 -8.52
C PHE A 47 1.85 23.42 -8.04
N ARG A 48 0.75 23.16 -7.33
CA ARG A 48 -0.13 24.21 -6.79
C ARG A 48 0.59 25.11 -5.79
N LEU A 49 1.49 24.55 -4.99
CA LEU A 49 2.34 25.32 -4.09
C LEU A 49 3.27 26.27 -4.86
N GLY A 50 3.80 25.84 -6.01
CA GLY A 50 4.67 26.66 -6.87
C GLY A 50 3.93 27.74 -7.68
N GLU A 51 2.63 27.60 -7.89
CA GLU A 51 1.78 28.55 -8.62
C GLU A 51 1.36 29.77 -7.79
N GLY A 52 1.56 29.74 -6.47
CA GLY A 52 1.29 30.84 -5.56
C GLY A 52 0.10 30.57 -4.63
N TRP A 53 -0.20 31.59 -3.81
CA TRP A 53 -1.13 31.46 -2.69
C TRP A 53 -2.53 30.99 -3.10
N GLU A 54 -3.12 31.61 -4.12
CA GLU A 54 -4.49 31.31 -4.56
C GLU A 54 -4.64 29.86 -5.06
N ALA A 55 -3.64 29.35 -5.79
CA ALA A 55 -3.64 27.97 -6.28
C ALA A 55 -3.45 26.95 -5.15
N TRP A 56 -2.61 27.28 -4.18
CA TRP A 56 -2.42 26.46 -2.97
C TRP A 56 -3.69 26.41 -2.12
N ASP A 57 -4.33 27.55 -1.87
CA ASP A 57 -5.54 27.63 -1.05
C ASP A 57 -6.68 26.84 -1.69
N GLY A 58 -6.89 26.99 -3.00
CA GLY A 58 -7.88 26.19 -3.74
C GLY A 58 -7.59 24.68 -3.71
N PHE A 59 -6.32 24.26 -3.67
CA PHE A 59 -5.95 22.87 -3.47
C PHE A 59 -6.31 22.38 -2.06
N VAL A 60 -5.95 23.14 -1.03
CA VAL A 60 -6.27 22.82 0.37
C VAL A 60 -7.79 22.75 0.58
N ASP A 61 -8.56 23.69 0.03
CA ASP A 61 -10.02 23.71 0.08
C ASP A 61 -10.62 22.44 -0.55
N PHE A 62 -10.07 22.00 -1.68
CA PHE A 62 -10.49 20.74 -2.30
C PHE A 62 -10.22 19.53 -1.39
N LEU A 63 -9.03 19.47 -0.77
CA LEU A 63 -8.69 18.38 0.17
C LEU A 63 -9.58 18.38 1.41
N ALA A 64 -9.96 19.55 1.91
CA ALA A 64 -10.82 19.73 3.07
C ALA A 64 -12.32 19.50 2.77
N SER A 65 -12.71 19.46 1.49
CA SER A 65 -14.08 19.16 1.09
C SER A 65 -14.52 17.75 1.54
N PRO A 66 -15.83 17.48 1.70
CA PRO A 66 -16.32 16.16 2.08
C PRO A 66 -15.84 15.04 1.13
N LEU A 67 -15.78 15.34 -0.18
CA LEU A 67 -15.27 14.39 -1.17
C LEU A 67 -13.77 14.15 -1.01
N GLY A 68 -12.99 15.21 -0.77
CA GLY A 68 -11.56 15.14 -0.48
C GLY A 68 -11.27 14.25 0.73
N ILE A 69 -11.99 14.45 1.83
CA ILE A 69 -11.85 13.64 3.05
C ILE A 69 -12.19 12.17 2.78
N ILE A 70 -13.32 11.88 2.14
CA ILE A 70 -13.72 10.50 1.81
C ILE A 70 -12.65 9.82 0.96
N LEU A 71 -12.14 10.52 -0.07
CA LEU A 71 -11.07 10.02 -0.93
C LEU A 71 -9.81 9.65 -0.10
N HIS A 72 -9.40 10.53 0.81
CA HIS A 72 -8.21 10.30 1.64
C HIS A 72 -8.39 9.15 2.63
N VAL A 73 -9.59 9.00 3.22
CA VAL A 73 -9.89 7.86 4.10
C VAL A 73 -9.81 6.54 3.33
N VAL A 74 -10.37 6.49 2.11
CA VAL A 74 -10.28 5.29 1.25
C VAL A 74 -8.83 4.99 0.90
N ILE A 75 -8.06 5.99 0.45
CA ILE A 75 -6.64 5.85 0.16
C ILE A 75 -5.86 5.35 1.38
N PHE A 76 -6.16 5.89 2.56
CA PHE A 76 -5.51 5.49 3.80
C PHE A 76 -5.78 4.02 4.15
N VAL A 77 -7.03 3.57 4.05
CA VAL A 77 -7.39 2.16 4.25
C VAL A 77 -6.63 1.24 3.30
N PHE A 78 -6.56 1.58 2.01
CA PHE A 78 -5.80 0.79 1.04
C PHE A 78 -4.29 0.86 1.29
N SER A 79 -3.75 1.99 1.76
CA SER A 79 -2.33 2.11 2.12
C SER A 79 -1.98 1.24 3.33
N VAL A 80 -2.89 1.11 4.30
CA VAL A 80 -2.73 0.16 5.43
C VAL A 80 -2.76 -1.28 4.92
N ILE A 81 -3.69 -1.64 4.05
CA ILE A 81 -3.74 -2.97 3.41
C ILE A 81 -2.43 -3.28 2.66
N HIS A 82 -1.94 -2.32 1.87
CA HIS A 82 -0.69 -2.42 1.12
C HIS A 82 0.49 -2.67 2.05
N THR A 83 0.62 -1.86 3.11
CA THR A 83 1.69 -1.97 4.11
C THR A 83 1.67 -3.32 4.82
N MET A 84 0.50 -3.78 5.26
CA MET A 84 0.37 -5.07 5.94
C MET A 84 0.76 -6.25 5.05
N ALA A 85 0.43 -6.20 3.77
CA ALA A 85 0.80 -7.23 2.79
C ALA A 85 2.30 -7.18 2.47
N TRP A 86 2.88 -5.98 2.31
CA TRP A 86 4.31 -5.79 2.08
C TRP A 86 5.14 -6.33 3.26
N PHE A 87 4.81 -5.99 4.51
CA PHE A 87 5.50 -6.52 5.68
C PHE A 87 5.45 -8.05 5.76
N LYS A 88 4.32 -8.67 5.39
CA LYS A 88 4.20 -10.14 5.35
C LYS A 88 5.08 -10.79 4.28
N ALA A 89 5.49 -10.06 3.26
CA ALA A 89 6.35 -10.51 2.16
C ALA A 89 7.85 -10.30 2.44
N VAL A 90 8.21 -9.48 3.43
CA VAL A 90 9.61 -9.18 3.77
C VAL A 90 10.42 -10.42 4.16
N PRO A 91 9.95 -11.31 5.06
CA PRO A 91 10.75 -12.47 5.48
C PRO A 91 11.11 -13.43 4.33
N GLN A 92 10.27 -13.51 3.30
CA GLN A 92 10.47 -14.35 2.13
C GLN A 92 11.53 -13.77 1.19
N ALA A 93 11.66 -12.45 1.13
CA ALA A 93 12.70 -11.76 0.37
C ALA A 93 14.02 -11.66 1.14
N MET A 94 13.97 -11.55 2.46
CA MET A 94 15.12 -11.30 3.34
C MET A 94 15.29 -12.44 4.36
N ARG A 95 15.88 -13.55 3.91
CA ARG A 95 16.19 -14.69 4.79
C ARG A 95 17.51 -14.47 5.53
N ILE A 96 17.46 -13.71 6.62
CA ILE A 96 18.65 -13.37 7.41
C ILE A 96 19.11 -14.57 8.23
N GLN A 97 20.32 -15.07 7.96
CA GLN A 97 20.94 -16.15 8.73
C GLN A 97 21.67 -15.59 9.97
N ARG A 98 21.49 -16.24 11.12
CA ARG A 98 22.14 -15.96 12.40
C ARG A 98 22.70 -17.27 12.96
N GLY A 99 24.00 -17.51 12.72
CA GLY A 99 24.63 -18.80 13.02
C GLY A 99 24.01 -19.92 12.19
N ASP A 100 23.55 -20.98 12.86
CA ASP A 100 22.93 -22.15 12.22
C ASP A 100 21.41 -22.01 12.02
N HIS A 101 20.84 -20.85 12.38
CA HIS A 101 19.40 -20.60 12.30
C HIS A 101 19.08 -19.36 11.46
N PHE A 102 17.84 -19.27 10.98
CA PHE A 102 17.33 -18.03 10.38
C PHE A 102 16.63 -17.19 11.45
N VAL A 103 16.68 -15.87 11.30
CA VAL A 103 15.87 -14.95 12.11
C VAL A 103 14.39 -15.26 11.90
N GLU A 104 13.62 -15.31 12.98
CA GLU A 104 12.19 -15.60 12.91
C GLU A 104 11.43 -14.50 12.14
N ASP A 105 10.53 -14.91 11.25
CA ASP A 105 9.67 -14.02 10.46
C ASP A 105 8.94 -12.98 11.32
N LYS A 106 8.48 -13.37 12.51
CA LYS A 106 7.77 -12.48 13.45
C LYS A 106 8.65 -11.32 13.93
N VAL A 107 9.95 -11.55 14.11
CA VAL A 107 10.91 -10.51 14.50
C VAL A 107 11.07 -9.52 13.36
N LEU A 108 11.21 -10.00 12.12
CA LEU A 108 11.32 -9.14 10.94
C LEU A 108 10.05 -8.30 10.74
N VAL A 109 8.87 -8.93 10.76
CA VAL A 109 7.58 -8.24 10.62
C VAL A 109 7.36 -7.25 11.76
N GLY A 110 7.61 -7.66 13.01
CA GLY A 110 7.45 -6.81 14.19
C GLY A 110 8.38 -5.60 14.16
N GLY A 111 9.63 -5.78 13.72
CA GLY A 111 10.59 -4.69 13.53
C GLY A 111 10.11 -3.65 12.53
N HIS A 112 9.49 -4.07 11.42
CA HIS A 112 8.93 -3.14 10.44
C HIS A 112 7.76 -2.33 10.99
N TYR A 113 6.87 -2.94 11.76
CA TYR A 113 5.81 -2.20 12.45
C TYR A 113 6.36 -1.23 13.50
N ALA A 114 7.40 -1.62 14.24
CA ALA A 114 8.06 -0.73 15.20
C ALA A 114 8.67 0.49 14.50
N VAL A 115 9.40 0.28 13.39
CA VAL A 115 9.95 1.36 12.56
C VAL A 115 8.83 2.23 12.01
N LEU A 116 7.75 1.65 11.48
CA LEU A 116 6.59 2.40 11.00
C LEU A 116 6.01 3.31 12.09
N ALA A 117 5.82 2.79 13.31
CA ALA A 117 5.28 3.56 14.42
C ALA A 117 6.20 4.72 14.82
N VAL A 118 7.50 4.47 14.93
CA VAL A 118 8.50 5.49 15.26
C VAL A 118 8.56 6.58 14.19
N VAL A 119 8.64 6.20 12.91
CA VAL A 119 8.66 7.15 11.79
C VAL A 119 7.37 7.97 11.73
N SER A 120 6.21 7.32 11.94
CA SER A 120 4.92 8.02 11.94
C SER A 120 4.85 9.05 13.07
N LEU A 121 5.24 8.68 14.30
CA LEU A 121 5.28 9.62 15.42
C LEU A 121 6.23 10.79 15.15
N PHE A 122 7.42 10.50 14.63
CA PHE A 122 8.39 11.53 14.28
C PHE A 122 7.83 12.52 13.23
N VAL A 123 7.17 12.02 12.19
CA VAL A 123 6.51 12.86 11.17
C VAL A 123 5.38 13.70 11.77
N LEU A 124 4.56 13.14 12.67
CA LEU A 124 3.48 13.88 13.34
C LEU A 124 4.02 15.01 14.23
N ILE A 125 5.13 14.78 14.94
CA ILE A 125 5.82 15.81 15.72
C ILE A 125 6.33 16.93 14.80
N LEU A 126 7.01 16.59 13.70
CA LEU A 126 7.52 17.58 12.75
C LEU A 126 6.40 18.38 12.08
N ALA A 127 5.26 17.74 11.83
CA ALA A 127 4.07 18.40 11.28
C ALA A 127 3.31 19.24 12.32
N GLY A 128 3.68 19.19 13.60
CA GLY A 128 3.05 19.98 14.67
C GLY A 128 1.66 19.49 15.06
N VAL A 129 1.37 18.19 14.87
CA VAL A 129 0.05 17.58 15.11
C VAL A 129 0.06 16.43 16.12
N ALA A 130 1.22 16.15 16.73
CA ALA A 130 1.38 15.23 17.86
C ALA A 130 1.37 15.99 19.18
#